data_AF-A0A3C1NBW9-F1
#
_entry.id   AF-A0A3C1NBW9-F1
#
_cell.length_a   1.000
_cell.length_b   1.000
_cell.length_c   1.000
_cell.angle_alpha   90.00
_cell.angle_beta   90.00
_cell.angle_gamma   90.00
#
_symmetry.space_group_name_H-M   'P 1'
#
loop_
_entity.id
_entity.type
_entity.pdbx_description
1 polymer ?
#
loop_
_entity_poly.entity_id
_entity_poly.type
_entity_poly.pdbx_seq_one_letter_code
_entity_poly.pdbx_strand_id
1 'polypeptide(L)' 'REANTLCSKASDIEISRTGLELKTVIDQLREQVQNIE' A
#
# COMPACT_ATOMS: atom_id res chain seq x y z
N ARG A 1 6.62 1.55 -2.25
CA ARG A 1 7.67 0.53 -2.50
C ARG A 1 8.01 -0.23 -1.23
N GLU A 2 8.31 0.47 -0.14
CA GLU A 2 8.59 -0.12 1.18
C GLU A 2 7.47 -1.01 1.73
N ALA A 3 6.21 -0.58 1.61
CA ALA A 3 5.04 -1.41 1.96
C ALA A 3 5.05 -2.78 1.26
N ASN A 4 5.31 -2.80 -0.06
CA ASN A 4 5.36 -4.05 -0.82
C ASN A 4 6.53 -4.93 -0.39
N THR A 5 7.69 -4.35 -0.04
CA THR A 5 8.85 -5.11 0.44
C THR A 5 8.57 -5.74 1.82
N LEU A 6 7.96 -4.99 2.74
CA LEU A 6 7.56 -5.46 4.07
C LEU A 6 6.55 -6.62 3.98
N CYS A 7 5.55 -6.50 3.11
CA CYS A 7 4.50 -7.52 2.99
C CYS A 7 4.93 -8.75 2.17
N SER A 8 5.87 -8.61 1.22
CA SER A 8 6.33 -9.74 0.38
C SER A 8 7.00 -10.89 1.15
N LYS A 9 7.37 -10.68 2.42
CA LYS A 9 7.97 -11.67 3.32
C LYS A 9 7.19 -11.85 4.63
N ALA A 10 6.02 -11.25 4.76
CA ALA A 10 5.22 -11.34 5.97
C ALA A 10 4.56 -12.72 6.06
N SER A 11 4.95 -13.52 7.05
CA SER A 11 4.25 -14.78 7.38
C SER A 11 2.98 -14.53 8.20
N ASP A 12 2.85 -13.32 8.76
CA ASP A 12 1.72 -12.90 9.56
C ASP A 12 0.60 -12.35 8.66
N ILE A 13 -0.62 -12.87 8.88
CA ILE A 13 -1.82 -12.51 8.12
C ILE A 13 -2.24 -11.06 8.37
N GLU A 14 -2.01 -10.54 9.58
CA GLU A 14 -2.35 -9.18 9.95
C GLU A 14 -1.42 -8.19 9.24
N ILE A 15 -0.11 -8.49 9.18
CA ILE A 15 0.86 -7.66 8.44
C ILE A 15 0.52 -7.61 6.94
N SER A 16 0.06 -8.73 6.38
CA SER A 16 -0.37 -8.79 4.97
C SER A 16 -1.62 -7.94 4.73
N ARG A 17 -2.60 -7.99 5.64
CA ARG A 17 -3.83 -7.18 5.56
C ARG A 17 -3.53 -5.68 5.68
N THR A 18 -2.76 -5.27 6.67
CA THR A 18 -2.33 -3.86 6.82
C THR A 18 -1.57 -3.37 5.59
N GLY A 19 -0.77 -4.24 4.96
CA GLY A 19 -0.10 -3.96 3.70
C GLY A 19 -1.02 -3.62 2.53
N LEU A 20 -2.11 -4.38 2.39
CA LEU A 20 -3.12 -4.17 1.35
C LEU A 20 -3.90 -2.87 1.56
N GLU A 21 -4.24 -2.57 2.82
CA GLU A 21 -4.89 -1.30 3.18
C GLU A 21 -3.98 -0.11 2.86
N LEU A 22 -2.71 -0.19 3.24
CA LEU A 22 -1.73 0.85 2.96
C LEU A 22 -1.54 1.06 1.45
N LYS A 23 -1.54 -0.03 0.66
CA LYS A 23 -1.46 0.06 -0.80
C LYS A 23 -2.66 0.81 -1.38
N THR A 24 -3.86 0.55 -0.86
CA THR A 24 -5.09 1.21 -1.29
C THR A 24 -5.02 2.72 -1.07
N VAL A 25 -4.54 3.16 0.10
CA VAL A 25 -4.36 4.59 0.41
C VAL A 25 -3.32 5.22 -0.51
N ILE A 26 -2.19 4.54 -0.77
CA ILE A 26 -1.16 5.04 -1.69
C ILE A 26 -1.71 5.23 -3.10
N ASP A 27 -2.50 4.28 -3.60
CA ASP A 27 -3.08 4.37 -4.94
C ASP A 27 -4.06 5.55 -5.05
N GLN A 28 -4.89 5.78 -4.02
CA GLN A 28 -5.76 6.96 -3.94
C GLN A 28 -4.98 8.27 -3.92
N LEU A 29 -3.89 8.35 -3.16
CA LEU A 29 -3.03 9.54 -3.12
C LEU A 29 -2.39 9.83 -4.49
N ARG A 30 -1.98 8.79 -5.21
CA ARG A 30 -1.42 8.94 -6.56
C ARG A 30 -2.47 9.43 -7.56
N GLU A 31 -3.68 8.93 -7.48
CA GLU A 31 -4.82 9.40 -8.28
C GLU A 31 -5.14 10.86 -7.96
N GLN A 32 -5.17 11.25 -6.69
CA GLN A 32 -5.37 12.65 -6.28
C GLN A 32 -4.32 13.59 -6.86
N VAL A 33 -3.04 13.20 -6.85
CA VAL A 33 -1.95 13.99 -7.44
C VAL A 33 -2.15 14.14 -8.95
N GLN A 34 -2.52 13.06 -9.65
CA GLN A 34 -2.77 13.09 -11.10
C GLN A 34 -3.96 13.97 -11.47
N ASN A 35 -4.99 14.05 -10.62
CA ASN A 35 -6.18 14.87 -10.88
C ASN A 35 -5.98 16.38 -10.61
N ILE A 36 -4.80 16.78 -10.10
CA ILE A 36 -4.45 18.20 -9.85
C ILE A 36 -3.68 18.81 -11.04
N GLU A 37 -3.16 17.99 -11.95
CA GLU A 37 -2.52 18.41 -13.22
C GLU A 37 -3.55 18.72 -14.32
#